data_AF-A0A7G5E555-F1
#
_entry.id   AF-A0A7G5E555-F1
#
_cell.length_a   1.000
_cell.length_b   1.000
_cell.length_c   1.000
_cell.angle_alpha   90.00
_cell.angle_beta   90.00
_cell.angle_gamma   90.00
#
_symmetry.space_group_name_H-M   'P 1'
#
loop_
_entity.id
_entity.type
_entity.pdbx_description
1 polymer ?
#
loop_
_entity_poly.entity_id
_entity_poly.type
_entity_poly.pdbx_seq_one_letter_code
_entity_poly.pdbx_strand_id
1 'polypeptide(L)'
;MKKKSNQHLTKLCKRKCDEIEILIFYSMLLQRVSLGLSPQEVSFLMGKPLDFMSKIESFKIKTILAIDYYIFCRVLNVSSTNSIMLPGMDINLQKHTYELEVTTLNDRVVYLLSRLDVEEGQRIIEFKLIDARHDIDPYEDATKLTVEKINNLITAEINEGYFSVDRSPSEIHKRCCEKLDKYIQPKNLMKILEDLLNRSDELKLIRKESKYGFVYLSKSYGG
;
A
#
# COMPACT_ATOMS: atom_id res chain seq x y z
N MET A 1 1.62 33.65 -21.24
CA MET A 1 1.35 32.41 -20.49
C MET A 1 2.37 31.35 -20.90
N LYS A 2 3.30 30.98 -20.01
CA LYS A 2 4.28 29.91 -20.28
C LYS A 2 3.56 28.55 -20.19
N LYS A 3 3.49 27.80 -21.29
CA LYS A 3 3.11 26.38 -21.29
C LYS A 3 4.06 25.66 -20.33
N LYS A 4 3.57 25.20 -19.17
CA LYS A 4 4.30 24.22 -18.37
C LYS A 4 4.48 23.00 -19.26
N SER A 5 5.73 22.65 -19.57
CA SER A 5 6.04 21.39 -20.22
C SER A 5 5.47 20.27 -19.37
N ASN A 6 4.52 19.49 -19.89
CA ASN A 6 4.09 18.24 -19.27
C ASN A 6 5.31 17.30 -19.29
N GLN A 7 6.08 17.32 -18.21
CA GLN A 7 7.22 16.43 -18.05
C GLN A 7 6.65 15.05 -17.70
N HIS A 8 6.53 14.20 -18.72
CA HIS A 8 6.34 12.78 -18.51
C HIS A 8 7.56 12.25 -17.73
N LEU A 9 7.33 11.79 -16.51
CA LEU A 9 8.38 11.19 -15.70
C LEU A 9 8.30 9.67 -15.87
N THR A 10 9.26 9.12 -16.60
CA THR A 10 9.44 7.67 -16.74
C THR A 10 10.61 7.23 -15.88
N LYS A 11 10.38 6.23 -15.04
CA LYS A 11 11.39 5.58 -14.23
C LYS A 11 11.55 4.14 -14.69
N LEU A 12 12.80 3.72 -14.91
CA LEU A 12 13.15 2.35 -15.25
C LEU A 12 13.75 1.65 -14.03
N CYS A 13 13.20 0.50 -13.67
CA CYS A 13 13.70 -0.38 -12.63
C CYS A 13 14.05 -1.73 -13.26
N LYS A 14 15.19 -2.33 -12.90
CA LYS A 14 15.60 -3.64 -13.42
C LYS A 14 15.83 -4.62 -12.28
N ARG A 15 15.47 -5.88 -12.49
CA ARG A 15 15.68 -6.94 -11.49
C ARG A 15 15.89 -8.29 -12.18
N LYS A 16 16.81 -9.09 -11.62
CA LYS A 16 16.97 -10.50 -12.01
C LYS A 16 16.29 -11.38 -10.96
N CYS A 17 15.28 -12.14 -11.37
CA CYS A 17 14.49 -13.02 -10.50
C CYS A 17 13.88 -14.18 -11.29
N ASP A 18 13.32 -15.16 -10.57
CA ASP A 18 12.51 -16.21 -11.17
C ASP A 18 11.10 -15.70 -11.52
N GLU A 19 10.34 -16.52 -12.24
CA GLU A 19 8.98 -16.17 -12.67
C GLU A 19 8.00 -16.07 -11.50
N ILE A 20 8.17 -16.89 -10.46
CA ILE A 20 7.28 -16.86 -9.29
C ILE A 20 7.37 -15.54 -8.53
N GLU A 21 8.56 -14.95 -8.38
CA GLU A 21 8.70 -13.63 -7.79
C GLU A 21 7.97 -12.53 -8.59
N ILE A 22 7.93 -12.66 -9.93
CA ILE A 22 7.19 -11.74 -10.80
C ILE A 22 5.68 -11.95 -10.71
N LEU A 23 5.21 -13.18 -10.58
CA LEU A 23 3.79 -13.47 -10.38
C LEU A 23 3.28 -12.94 -9.04
N ILE A 24 4.06 -13.10 -7.96
CA ILE A 24 3.76 -12.49 -6.65
C ILE A 24 3.71 -10.96 -6.80
N PHE A 25 4.73 -10.38 -7.44
CA PHE A 25 4.79 -8.94 -7.68
C PHE A 25 3.57 -8.42 -8.44
N TYR A 26 3.23 -9.07 -9.56
CA TYR A 26 2.07 -8.73 -10.38
C TYR A 26 0.77 -8.83 -9.57
N SER A 27 0.60 -9.90 -8.79
CA SER A 27 -0.59 -10.10 -7.96
C SER A 27 -0.74 -8.99 -6.92
N MET A 28 0.34 -8.61 -6.24
CA MET A 28 0.32 -7.51 -5.28
C MET A 28 -0.02 -6.18 -5.95
N LEU A 29 0.60 -5.89 -7.10
CA LEU A 29 0.36 -4.65 -7.83
C LEU A 29 -1.09 -4.57 -8.33
N LEU A 30 -1.59 -5.64 -8.94
CA LEU A 30 -2.95 -5.73 -9.46
C LEU A 30 -4.00 -5.56 -8.35
N GLN A 31 -3.83 -6.23 -7.20
CA GLN A 31 -4.76 -6.14 -6.08
C GLN A 31 -4.78 -4.75 -5.44
N ARG A 32 -3.62 -4.09 -5.32
CA ARG A 32 -3.56 -2.71 -4.86
C ARG A 32 -4.31 -1.78 -5.82
N VAL A 33 -4.00 -1.88 -7.12
CA VAL A 33 -4.58 -1.03 -8.16
C VAL A 33 -6.09 -1.23 -8.26
N SER A 34 -6.59 -2.47 -8.16
CA SER A 34 -8.03 -2.76 -8.23
C SER A 34 -8.83 -2.16 -7.07
N LEU A 35 -8.20 -2.00 -5.90
CA LEU A 35 -8.78 -1.32 -4.74
C LEU A 35 -8.60 0.20 -4.78
N GLY A 36 -7.90 0.74 -5.77
CA GLY A 36 -7.63 2.17 -5.88
C GLY A 36 -6.78 2.71 -4.73
N LEU A 37 -5.92 1.87 -4.15
CA LEU A 37 -5.08 2.25 -3.01
C LEU A 37 -3.71 2.72 -3.46
N SER A 38 -3.18 3.75 -2.82
CA SER A 38 -1.78 4.14 -3.04
C SER A 38 -0.81 3.14 -2.39
N PRO A 39 0.46 3.06 -2.85
CA PRO A 39 1.49 2.27 -2.17
C PRO A 39 1.67 2.66 -0.69
N GLN A 40 1.52 3.95 -0.38
CA GLN A 40 1.66 4.47 0.97
C GLN A 40 0.54 3.96 1.89
N GLU A 41 -0.71 3.95 1.41
CA GLU A 41 -1.87 3.46 2.14
C GLU A 41 -1.79 1.97 2.44
N VAL A 42 -1.37 1.16 1.46
CA VAL A 42 -1.15 -0.27 1.71
C VAL A 42 -0.04 -0.47 2.74
N SER A 43 1.09 0.25 2.62
CA SER A 43 2.18 0.17 3.59
C SER A 43 1.70 0.50 5.01
N PHE A 44 0.88 1.54 5.14
CA PHE A 44 0.23 1.91 6.39
C PHE A 44 -0.67 0.80 6.92
N LEU A 45 -1.58 0.26 6.12
CA LEU A 45 -2.50 -0.81 6.56
C LEU A 45 -1.74 -2.05 7.03
N MET A 46 -0.62 -2.38 6.38
CA MET A 46 0.28 -3.47 6.78
C MET A 46 1.08 -3.16 8.07
N GLY A 47 1.03 -1.94 8.59
CA GLY A 47 1.88 -1.49 9.70
C GLY A 47 3.36 -1.38 9.32
N LYS A 48 3.70 -1.24 8.04
CA LYS A 48 5.08 -1.14 7.56
C LYS A 48 5.49 0.32 7.36
N PRO A 49 6.80 0.63 7.29
CA PRO A 49 7.26 1.97 6.88
C PRO A 49 6.52 2.43 5.63
N LEU A 50 6.13 3.71 5.57
CA LEU A 50 5.23 4.23 4.54
C LEU A 50 5.77 4.12 3.10
N ASP A 51 7.06 3.86 2.94
CA ASP A 51 7.72 3.63 1.64
C ASP A 51 7.91 2.14 1.29
N PHE A 52 7.40 1.21 2.11
CA PHE A 52 7.60 -0.24 1.94
C PHE A 52 7.07 -0.75 0.60
N MET A 53 5.80 -0.51 0.28
CA MET A 53 5.23 -0.93 -1.01
C MET A 53 5.87 -0.21 -2.18
N SER A 54 6.22 1.08 -2.04
CA SER A 54 6.96 1.82 -3.06
C SER A 54 8.33 1.20 -3.35
N LYS A 55 8.99 0.64 -2.32
CA LYS A 55 10.25 -0.12 -2.49
C LYS A 55 10.03 -1.47 -3.18
N ILE A 56 8.92 -2.16 -2.92
CA ILE A 56 8.53 -3.36 -3.68
C ILE A 56 8.29 -3.01 -5.15
N GLU A 57 7.44 -2.00 -5.41
CA GLU A 57 7.07 -1.50 -6.74
C GLU A 57 8.20 -0.88 -7.55
N SER A 58 9.34 -0.61 -6.91
CA SER A 58 10.55 -0.14 -7.60
C SER A 58 11.70 -1.14 -7.55
N PHE A 59 11.42 -2.41 -7.21
CA PHE A 59 12.40 -3.48 -7.08
C PHE A 59 13.57 -3.18 -6.13
N LYS A 60 13.41 -2.23 -5.20
CA LYS A 60 14.40 -1.94 -4.16
C LYS A 60 14.44 -3.04 -3.09
N ILE A 61 13.30 -3.69 -2.84
CA ILE A 61 13.24 -4.91 -2.01
C ILE A 61 13.49 -6.11 -2.91
N LYS A 62 14.56 -6.85 -2.61
CA LYS A 62 15.02 -7.99 -3.42
C LYS A 62 14.22 -9.27 -3.19
N THR A 63 13.52 -9.40 -2.06
CA THR A 63 12.78 -10.62 -1.73
C THR A 63 11.53 -10.23 -0.96
N ILE A 64 10.38 -10.71 -1.41
CA ILE A 64 9.10 -10.52 -0.71
C ILE A 64 8.95 -11.71 0.22
N LEU A 65 8.95 -11.48 1.52
CA LEU A 65 8.80 -12.57 2.49
C LEU A 65 7.36 -13.10 2.45
N ALA A 66 7.19 -14.41 2.63
CA ALA A 66 5.87 -15.03 2.69
C ALA A 66 4.97 -14.41 3.76
N ILE A 67 5.55 -14.00 4.90
CA ILE A 67 4.83 -13.29 5.96
C ILE A 67 4.35 -11.91 5.52
N ASP A 68 5.14 -11.16 4.75
CA ASP A 68 4.74 -9.84 4.25
C ASP A 68 3.62 -9.98 3.22
N TYR A 69 3.70 -11.00 2.36
CA TYR A 69 2.63 -11.32 1.42
C TYR A 69 1.34 -11.76 2.13
N TYR A 70 1.45 -12.59 3.18
CA TYR A 70 0.30 -12.99 4.00
C TYR A 70 -0.37 -11.77 4.66
N ILE A 71 0.41 -10.87 5.26
CA ILE A 71 -0.09 -9.62 5.85
C ILE A 71 -0.77 -8.78 4.77
N PHE A 72 -0.15 -8.62 3.60
CA PHE A 72 -0.74 -7.90 2.46
C PHE A 72 -2.12 -8.46 2.08
N CYS A 73 -2.25 -9.77 1.91
CA CYS A 73 -3.54 -10.40 1.60
C CYS A 73 -4.59 -10.16 2.69
N ARG A 74 -4.17 -10.27 3.96
CA ARG A 74 -5.02 -10.05 5.12
C ARG A 74 -5.57 -8.63 5.18
N VAL A 75 -4.73 -7.62 4.99
CA VAL A 75 -5.17 -6.22 5.12
C VAL A 75 -6.00 -5.73 3.94
N LEU A 76 -5.88 -6.40 2.78
CA LEU A 76 -6.70 -6.11 1.59
C LEU A 76 -7.93 -7.02 1.48
N ASN A 77 -8.22 -7.85 2.50
CA ASN A 77 -9.32 -8.82 2.51
C ASN A 77 -9.35 -9.72 1.25
N VAL A 78 -8.19 -10.13 0.77
CA VAL A 78 -8.07 -11.04 -0.38
C VAL A 78 -8.54 -12.42 0.07
N SER A 79 -9.64 -12.89 -0.50
CA SER A 79 -10.38 -14.08 -0.08
C SER A 79 -9.62 -15.39 -0.23
N SER A 80 -8.46 -15.41 -0.88
CA SER A 80 -7.59 -16.57 -0.93
C SER A 80 -6.13 -16.19 -1.21
N THR A 81 -5.21 -16.64 -0.34
CA THR A 81 -3.76 -16.60 -0.63
C THR A 81 -3.37 -17.53 -1.78
N ASN A 82 -4.24 -18.47 -2.17
CA ASN A 82 -4.03 -19.36 -3.31
C ASN A 82 -4.14 -18.62 -4.64
N SER A 83 -4.50 -17.33 -4.65
CA SER A 83 -4.54 -16.52 -5.87
C SER A 83 -3.17 -16.30 -6.53
N ILE A 84 -2.05 -16.64 -5.87
CA ILE A 84 -0.71 -16.57 -6.49
C ILE A 84 -0.45 -17.77 -7.39
N MET A 85 -0.87 -18.96 -6.97
CA MET A 85 -0.57 -20.21 -7.67
C MET A 85 -1.83 -20.70 -8.37
N LEU A 86 -1.94 -20.37 -9.67
CA LEU A 86 -2.88 -21.07 -10.53
C LEU A 86 -2.45 -22.54 -10.59
N PRO A 87 -3.32 -23.50 -10.21
CA PRO A 87 -3.00 -24.92 -10.36
C PRO A 87 -2.65 -25.22 -11.83
N GLY A 88 -1.51 -25.84 -12.08
CA GLY A 88 -1.06 -26.23 -13.43
C GLY A 88 -0.13 -25.24 -14.14
N MET A 89 0.41 -24.23 -13.46
CA MET A 89 1.53 -23.44 -14.03
C MET A 89 2.85 -24.20 -13.92
N ASP A 90 3.48 -24.49 -15.06
CA ASP A 90 4.90 -24.88 -15.11
C ASP A 90 5.75 -23.65 -14.79
N ILE A 91 6.14 -23.50 -13.53
CA ILE A 91 6.97 -22.37 -13.09
C ILE A 91 8.41 -22.65 -13.50
N ASN A 92 8.97 -21.80 -14.37
CA ASN A 92 10.40 -21.85 -14.64
C ASN A 92 11.16 -21.17 -13.48
N LEU A 93 12.00 -21.94 -12.78
CA LEU A 93 12.88 -21.45 -11.73
C LEU A 93 14.16 -20.79 -12.27
N GLN A 94 14.32 -20.76 -13.60
CA GLN A 94 15.38 -20.01 -14.25
C GLN A 94 15.20 -18.52 -13.99
N LYS A 95 16.32 -17.87 -13.66
CA LYS A 95 16.34 -16.44 -13.39
C LYS A 95 16.44 -15.65 -14.69
N HIS A 96 15.44 -14.84 -14.96
CA HIS A 96 15.40 -13.90 -16.08
C HIS A 96 15.64 -12.47 -15.60
N THR A 97 16.02 -11.59 -16.52
CA THR A 97 16.12 -10.15 -16.24
C THR A 97 14.81 -9.48 -16.65
N TYR A 98 14.19 -8.79 -15.71
CA TYR A 98 12.96 -8.03 -15.92
C TYR A 98 13.22 -6.53 -15.83
N GLU A 99 12.53 -5.78 -16.68
CA GLU A 99 12.54 -4.32 -16.73
C GLU A 99 11.13 -3.78 -16.50
N LEU A 100 10.97 -3.00 -15.44
CA LEU A 100 9.74 -2.31 -15.11
C LEU A 100 9.89 -0.83 -15.45
N GLU A 101 9.07 -0.37 -16.39
CA GLU A 101 8.88 1.04 -16.68
C GLU A 101 7.66 1.56 -15.94
N VAL A 102 7.85 2.59 -15.12
CA VAL A 102 6.78 3.31 -14.46
C VAL A 102 6.71 4.71 -15.04
N THR A 103 5.66 4.98 -15.82
CA THR A 103 5.44 6.26 -16.47
C THR A 103 4.31 7.01 -15.78
N THR A 104 4.63 8.15 -15.19
CA THR A 104 3.64 9.06 -14.61
C THR A 104 3.16 10.03 -15.68
N LEU A 105 1.87 9.95 -16.00
CA LEU A 105 1.16 10.87 -16.86
C LEU A 105 0.35 11.85 -16.01
N ASN A 106 -0.33 12.79 -16.65
CA ASN A 106 -1.10 13.83 -15.93
C ASN A 106 -2.25 13.24 -15.11
N ASP A 107 -2.93 12.22 -15.64
CA ASP A 107 -4.17 11.65 -15.09
C ASP A 107 -4.00 10.22 -14.54
N ARG A 108 -2.90 9.54 -14.88
CA ARG A 108 -2.67 8.13 -14.56
C ARG A 108 -1.19 7.78 -14.41
N VAL A 109 -0.93 6.62 -13.84
CA VAL A 109 0.39 5.98 -13.82
C VAL A 109 0.32 4.69 -14.62
N VAL A 110 1.33 4.43 -15.46
CA VAL A 110 1.41 3.23 -16.31
C VAL A 110 2.62 2.40 -15.88
N TYR A 111 2.36 1.14 -15.54
CA TYR A 111 3.38 0.14 -15.26
C TYR A 111 3.49 -0.78 -16.48
N LEU A 112 4.69 -0.90 -17.06
CA LEU A 112 4.99 -1.81 -18.16
C LEU A 112 6.15 -2.70 -17.72
N LEU A 113 5.88 -4.00 -17.53
CA LEU A 113 6.91 -4.98 -17.23
C LEU A 113 7.28 -5.75 -18.49
N SER A 114 8.57 -5.94 -18.71
CA SER A 114 9.08 -6.81 -19.76
C SER A 114 10.18 -7.71 -19.26
N ARG A 115 10.27 -8.91 -19.84
CA ARG A 115 11.40 -9.82 -19.70
C ARG A 115 12.38 -9.60 -20.84
N LEU A 116 13.68 -9.52 -20.53
CA LEU A 116 14.75 -9.50 -21.52
C LEU A 116 15.10 -10.94 -21.88
N ASP A 117 14.91 -11.27 -23.15
CA ASP A 117 15.42 -12.50 -23.74
C ASP A 117 16.90 -12.30 -24.09
N VAL A 118 17.77 -13.08 -23.46
CA VAL A 118 19.22 -12.98 -23.63
C VAL A 118 19.68 -13.68 -24.92
N GLU A 119 18.90 -14.64 -25.42
CA GLU A 119 19.25 -15.43 -26.62
C GLU A 119 18.86 -14.68 -27.89
N GLU A 120 17.67 -14.05 -27.90
CA GLU A 120 17.19 -13.32 -29.08
C GLU A 120 17.44 -11.80 -29.01
N GLY A 121 17.92 -11.28 -27.87
CA GLY A 121 18.07 -9.84 -27.64
C GLY A 121 16.73 -9.09 -27.66
N GLN A 122 15.62 -9.80 -27.50
CA GLN A 122 14.27 -9.26 -27.59
C GLN A 122 13.69 -8.91 -26.22
N ARG A 123 12.77 -7.96 -26.22
CA ARG A 123 12.04 -7.54 -25.03
C ARG A 123 10.61 -8.06 -25.11
N ILE A 124 10.29 -9.04 -24.26
CA ILE A 124 8.97 -9.68 -24.20
C ILE A 124 8.14 -8.95 -23.16
N ILE A 125 6.97 -8.41 -23.54
CA ILE A 125 6.07 -7.74 -22.60
C ILE A 125 5.35 -8.80 -21.77
N GLU A 126 5.51 -8.72 -20.45
CA GLU A 126 4.84 -9.61 -19.49
C GLU A 126 3.46 -9.06 -19.11
N PHE A 127 3.38 -7.77 -18.76
CA PHE A 127 2.11 -7.11 -18.50
C PHE A 127 2.19 -5.60 -18.64
N LYS A 128 1.01 -4.99 -18.74
CA LYS A 128 0.80 -3.55 -18.65
C LYS A 128 -0.37 -3.25 -17.72
N LEU A 129 -0.15 -2.43 -16.71
CA LEU A 129 -1.17 -2.01 -15.74
C LEU A 129 -1.31 -0.48 -15.74
N ILE A 130 -2.53 0.00 -15.53
CA ILE A 130 -2.86 1.41 -15.42
C ILE A 130 -3.41 1.65 -14.02
N ASP A 131 -2.84 2.63 -13.32
CA ASP A 131 -3.21 3.04 -11.98
C ASP A 131 -3.62 4.52 -11.98
N ALA A 132 -4.36 4.93 -10.95
CA ALA A 132 -4.74 6.31 -10.72
C ALA A 132 -3.56 7.15 -10.21
N ARG A 133 -3.67 8.47 -10.35
CA ARG A 133 -2.78 9.44 -9.70
C ARG A 133 -3.25 9.69 -8.26
N HIS A 134 -2.57 9.04 -7.31
CA HIS A 134 -2.93 9.09 -5.88
C HIS A 134 -2.55 10.40 -5.18
N ASP A 135 -1.73 11.24 -5.81
CA ASP A 135 -1.34 12.57 -5.34
C ASP A 135 -2.34 13.67 -5.74
N ILE A 136 -3.42 13.32 -6.44
CA ILE A 136 -4.50 14.22 -6.81
C ILE A 136 -5.77 13.78 -6.07
N ASP A 137 -6.36 14.67 -5.26
CA ASP A 137 -7.68 14.43 -4.65
C ASP A 137 -8.76 15.22 -5.42
N PRO A 138 -9.56 14.56 -6.27
CA PRO A 138 -10.62 15.24 -7.01
C PRO A 138 -11.83 15.63 -6.14
N TYR A 139 -11.90 15.20 -4.86
CA TYR A 139 -13.08 15.36 -3.99
C TYR A 139 -12.76 16.00 -2.63
N GLU A 140 -11.89 17.01 -2.60
CA GLU A 140 -11.32 17.61 -1.38
C GLU A 140 -12.37 17.98 -0.31
N ASP A 141 -13.51 18.57 -0.69
CA ASP A 141 -14.55 18.98 0.28
C ASP A 141 -15.30 17.80 0.90
N ALA A 142 -15.58 16.75 0.12
CA ALA A 142 -16.15 15.51 0.65
C ALA A 142 -15.16 14.77 1.56
N THR A 143 -13.86 14.89 1.26
CA THR A 143 -12.78 14.38 2.09
C THR A 143 -12.77 15.06 3.48
N LYS A 144 -12.96 16.38 3.56
CA LYS A 144 -12.99 17.11 4.86
C LYS A 144 -14.06 16.61 5.82
N LEU A 145 -15.30 16.46 5.36
CA LEU A 145 -16.41 15.93 6.18
C LEU A 145 -16.15 14.50 6.66
N THR A 146 -15.53 13.69 5.79
CA THR A 146 -15.17 12.31 6.16
C THR A 146 -14.09 12.29 7.24
N VAL A 147 -13.07 13.15 7.12
CA VAL A 147 -11.98 13.29 8.10
C VAL A 147 -12.52 13.72 9.47
N GLU A 148 -13.45 14.67 9.52
CA GLU A 148 -14.08 15.11 10.78
C GLU A 148 -14.83 13.96 11.48
N LYS A 149 -15.61 13.17 10.73
CA LYS A 149 -16.31 11.99 11.28
C LYS A 149 -15.34 10.96 11.83
N ILE A 150 -14.24 10.69 11.11
CA ILE A 150 -13.20 9.77 11.58
C ILE A 150 -12.56 10.31 12.86
N ASN A 151 -12.23 11.61 12.92
CA ASN A 151 -11.64 12.23 14.09
C ASN A 151 -12.51 12.11 15.34
N ASN A 152 -13.81 12.39 15.21
CA ASN A 152 -14.76 12.26 16.30
C ASN A 152 -14.88 10.82 16.80
N LEU A 153 -14.91 9.85 15.87
CA LEU A 153 -14.94 8.42 16.21
C LEU A 153 -13.67 7.98 16.93
N ILE A 154 -12.48 8.32 16.41
CA ILE A 154 -11.21 7.95 17.03
C ILE A 154 -11.08 8.57 18.43
N THR A 155 -11.50 9.82 18.59
CA THR A 155 -11.49 10.49 19.90
C THR A 155 -12.40 9.76 20.90
N ALA A 156 -13.60 9.36 20.48
CA ALA A 156 -14.50 8.56 21.32
C ALA A 156 -13.89 7.20 21.68
N GLU A 157 -13.33 6.46 20.71
CA GLU A 157 -12.71 5.15 20.95
C GLU A 157 -11.47 5.26 21.87
N ILE A 158 -10.72 6.38 21.85
CA ILE A 158 -9.66 6.64 22.84
C ILE A 158 -10.24 6.75 24.25
N ASN A 159 -11.30 7.54 24.44
CA ASN A 159 -11.95 7.74 25.74
C ASN A 159 -12.64 6.47 26.26
N GLU A 160 -13.15 5.62 25.35
CA GLU A 160 -13.73 4.32 25.68
C GLU A 160 -12.67 3.24 25.97
N GLY A 161 -11.38 3.56 25.83
CA GLY A 161 -10.29 2.63 26.13
C GLY A 161 -10.00 1.62 25.02
N TYR A 162 -10.45 1.84 23.78
CA TYR A 162 -10.14 0.96 22.64
C TYR A 162 -8.62 0.82 22.41
N PHE A 163 -7.89 1.92 22.64
CA PHE A 163 -6.43 2.01 22.54
C PHE A 163 -5.70 1.67 23.85
N SER A 164 -6.35 0.98 24.80
CA SER A 164 -5.71 0.45 26.02
C SER A 164 -4.78 -0.74 25.74
N VAL A 165 -4.88 -1.33 24.55
CA VAL A 165 -4.01 -2.40 24.05
C VAL A 165 -3.50 -2.04 22.67
N ASP A 166 -2.45 -2.74 22.22
CA ASP A 166 -1.86 -2.56 20.90
C ASP A 166 -2.91 -2.76 19.79
N ARG A 167 -3.08 -1.73 18.95
CA ARG A 167 -3.96 -1.76 17.77
C ARG A 167 -3.17 -1.55 16.49
N SER A 168 -3.26 -2.50 15.57
CA SER A 168 -2.68 -2.34 14.24
C SER A 168 -3.47 -1.35 13.38
N PRO A 169 -2.84 -0.73 12.38
CA PRO A 169 -3.51 0.19 11.45
C PRO A 169 -4.75 -0.42 10.76
N SER A 170 -4.64 -1.68 10.34
CA SER A 170 -5.74 -2.40 9.68
C SER A 170 -6.92 -2.65 10.61
N GLU A 171 -6.69 -2.94 11.90
CA GLU A 171 -7.76 -3.08 12.89
C GLU A 171 -8.49 -1.77 13.13
N ILE A 172 -7.75 -0.66 13.25
CA ILE A 172 -8.33 0.68 13.43
C ILE A 172 -9.14 1.06 12.18
N HIS A 173 -8.61 0.79 10.98
CA HIS A 173 -9.28 1.06 9.71
C HIS A 173 -10.58 0.27 9.58
N LYS A 174 -10.54 -1.03 9.86
CA LYS A 174 -11.73 -1.90 9.83
C LYS A 174 -12.78 -1.43 10.82
N ARG A 175 -12.38 -1.12 12.06
CA ARG A 175 -13.24 -0.56 13.11
C ARG A 175 -13.94 0.72 12.65
N CYS A 176 -13.20 1.64 12.01
CA CYS A 176 -13.78 2.86 11.48
C CYS A 176 -14.78 2.59 10.34
N CYS A 177 -14.45 1.68 9.42
CA CYS A 177 -15.35 1.31 8.33
C CYS A 177 -16.66 0.71 8.87
N GLU A 178 -16.57 -0.16 9.87
CA GLU A 178 -17.72 -0.80 10.52
C GLU A 178 -18.59 0.23 11.26
N LYS A 179 -17.99 1.11 12.08
CA LYS A 179 -18.72 2.09 12.89
C LYS A 179 -19.36 3.21 12.05
N LEU A 180 -18.77 3.55 10.91
CA LEU A 180 -19.29 4.59 10.01
C LEU A 180 -20.17 4.02 8.89
N ASP A 181 -20.36 2.69 8.85
CA ASP A 181 -21.09 1.96 7.81
C ASP A 181 -20.67 2.38 6.38
N LYS A 182 -19.37 2.61 6.20
CA LYS A 182 -18.82 3.10 4.94
C LYS A 182 -17.33 2.80 4.85
N TYR A 183 -16.87 2.44 3.66
CA TYR A 183 -15.44 2.39 3.38
C TYR A 183 -14.79 3.77 3.52
N ILE A 184 -13.76 3.87 4.36
CA ILE A 184 -12.92 5.06 4.48
C ILE A 184 -11.60 4.85 3.74
N GLN A 185 -11.14 5.87 3.02
CA GLN A 185 -9.82 5.83 2.38
C GLN A 185 -8.72 5.83 3.47
N PRO A 186 -7.77 4.89 3.47
CA PRO A 186 -6.76 4.79 4.52
C PRO A 186 -5.94 6.07 4.73
N LYS A 187 -5.67 6.85 3.67
CA LYS A 187 -4.98 8.15 3.77
C LYS A 187 -5.66 9.13 4.75
N ASN A 188 -6.99 9.08 4.85
CA ASN A 188 -7.74 9.96 5.75
C ASN A 188 -7.55 9.54 7.21
N LEU A 189 -7.53 8.24 7.49
CA LEU A 189 -7.22 7.72 8.82
C LEU A 189 -5.76 8.01 9.19
N MET A 190 -4.82 7.80 8.25
CA MET A 190 -3.40 8.11 8.46
C MET A 190 -3.20 9.54 8.96
N LYS A 191 -3.84 10.51 8.31
CA LYS A 191 -3.78 11.92 8.69
C LYS A 191 -4.21 12.15 10.14
N ILE A 192 -5.37 11.60 10.53
CA ILE A 192 -5.87 11.73 11.91
C ILE A 192 -4.92 11.09 12.92
N LEU A 193 -4.41 9.88 12.63
CA LEU A 193 -3.48 9.21 13.55
C LEU A 193 -2.16 9.98 13.67
N GLU A 194 -1.64 10.55 12.58
CA GLU A 194 -0.44 11.38 12.61
C GLU A 194 -0.62 12.63 13.45
N ASP A 195 -1.76 13.30 13.34
CA ASP A 195 -2.12 14.44 14.20
C ASP A 195 -2.13 14.03 15.69
N LEU A 196 -2.72 12.87 16.01
CA LEU A 196 -2.78 12.33 17.38
C LEU A 196 -1.41 11.91 17.95
N LEU A 197 -0.46 11.48 17.11
CA LEU A 197 0.93 11.21 17.54
C LEU A 197 1.66 12.49 17.96
N ASN A 198 1.33 13.62 17.33
CA ASN A 198 1.97 14.92 17.55
C ASN A 198 1.40 15.71 18.73
N ARG A 199 0.28 15.25 19.32
CA ARG A 199 -0.33 15.89 20.50
C ARG A 199 0.53 15.78 21.75
N SER A 200 0.24 16.62 22.74
CA SER A 200 0.85 16.59 24.07
C SER A 200 -0.15 16.24 25.19
N ASP A 201 -1.44 16.16 24.88
CA ASP A 201 -2.53 15.92 25.83
C ASP A 201 -2.86 14.42 26.01
N GLU A 202 -3.94 14.14 26.76
CA GLU A 202 -4.41 12.79 27.10
C GLU A 202 -4.90 11.99 25.88
N LEU A 203 -5.21 12.65 24.78
CA LEU A 203 -5.62 12.00 23.53
C LEU A 203 -4.41 11.57 22.68
N LYS A 204 -3.18 11.84 23.15
CA LYS A 204 -1.97 11.47 22.43
C LYS A 204 -1.87 9.95 22.27
N LEU A 205 -1.67 9.51 21.04
CA LEU A 205 -1.28 8.13 20.74
C LEU A 205 0.24 7.98 20.72
N ILE A 206 0.71 6.77 21.01
CA ILE A 206 2.09 6.34 20.81
C ILE A 206 2.08 5.31 19.68
N ARG A 207 3.10 5.39 18.82
CA ARG A 207 3.39 4.35 17.81
C ARG A 207 4.55 3.49 18.31
N LYS A 208 4.31 2.20 18.45
CA LYS A 208 5.30 1.22 18.93
C LYS A 208 5.64 0.24 17.82
N GLU A 209 6.93 -0.13 17.72
CA GLU A 209 7.33 -1.24 16.86
C GLU A 209 6.86 -2.58 17.43
N SER A 210 6.41 -3.45 16.54
CA SER A 210 5.96 -4.81 16.81
C SER A 210 6.73 -5.77 15.89
N LYS A 211 6.60 -7.08 16.14
CA LYS A 211 7.27 -8.12 15.36
C LYS A 211 7.04 -8.01 13.84
N TYR A 212 5.88 -7.52 13.42
CA TYR A 212 5.45 -7.54 12.02
C TYR A 212 5.24 -6.15 11.40
N GLY A 213 5.39 -5.08 12.18
CA GLY A 213 5.08 -3.72 11.76
C GLY A 213 5.01 -2.78 12.96
N PHE A 214 4.18 -1.75 12.92
CA PHE A 214 3.88 -0.90 14.07
C PHE A 214 2.42 -1.00 14.50
N VAL A 215 2.18 -0.64 15.75
CA VAL A 215 0.87 -0.58 16.41
C VAL A 215 0.70 0.77 17.10
N TYR A 216 -0.54 1.13 17.37
CA TYR A 216 -0.93 2.32 18.11
C TYR A 216 -1.48 1.93 19.48
N LEU A 217 -1.16 2.74 20.48
CA LEU A 217 -1.69 2.65 21.82
C LEU A 217 -1.88 4.06 22.40
N SER A 218 -2.77 4.22 23.36
CA SER A 218 -2.91 5.51 24.06
C SER A 218 -1.74 5.71 25.03
N LYS A 219 -1.22 6.95 25.10
CA LYS A 219 -0.13 7.30 26.03
C LYS A 219 -0.46 6.96 27.47
N SER A 220 -1.72 7.09 27.87
CA SER A 220 -2.20 6.77 29.22
C SER A 220 -2.02 5.31 29.61
N TYR A 221 -1.79 4.41 28.63
CA TYR A 221 -1.62 2.97 28.82
C TYR A 221 -0.25 2.45 28.35
N GLY A 222 0.62 3.33 27.84
CA GLY A 222 1.89 2.98 27.19
C GLY A 222 3.13 3.04 28.07
N GLY A 223 2.99 2.68 29.35
CA GLY A 223 4.10 2.63 30.32
C GLY A 223 5.29 1.82 29.85
#